data_AF-A0A0E3KQP0-F1
#
_entry.id   AF-A0A0E3KQP0-F1
#
_cell.length_a   1.000
_cell.length_b   1.000
_cell.length_c   1.000
_cell.angle_alpha   90.00
_cell.angle_beta   90.00
_cell.angle_gamma   90.00
#
_symmetry.space_group_name_H-M   'P 1'
#
loop_
_entity.id
_entity.type
_entity.pdbx_description
1 polymer ?
#
loop_
_entity_poly.entity_id
_entity_poly.type
_entity_poly.pdbx_seq_one_letter_code
_entity_poly.pdbx_strand_id
1 'polypeptide(L)'
;MICEAKEIAKQYEPLKELANNEGFNIFYGAPTVILVSGKEGAIAIESDCAAATQNMLLAAESIGLGSCWIGFVLVAFNNSKAKEYLKKLGIPEGYKPYASVALGYKNTESPKASPRKPNVINYIK
;
A
#
# COMPACT_ATOMS: atom_id res chain seq x y z
N MET A 1 6.47 3.26 -13.02
CA MET A 1 5.28 3.27 -12.13
C MET A 1 5.40 4.31 -11.02
N ILE A 2 6.54 4.42 -10.31
CA ILE A 2 6.74 5.46 -9.26
C ILE A 2 6.57 6.87 -9.82
N CYS A 3 7.27 7.22 -10.92
CA CYS A 3 7.16 8.55 -11.53
C CYS A 3 5.72 8.85 -11.94
N GLU A 4 5.03 7.89 -12.56
CA GLU A 4 3.63 8.08 -12.96
C GLU A 4 2.71 8.26 -11.74
N ALA A 5 2.89 7.46 -10.67
CA ALA A 5 2.13 7.61 -9.44
C ALA A 5 2.27 9.03 -8.87
N LYS A 6 3.49 9.57 -8.88
CA LYS A 6 3.74 10.96 -8.49
C LYS A 6 3.07 11.96 -9.43
N GLU A 7 3.21 11.81 -10.75
CA GLU A 7 2.59 12.74 -11.71
C GLU A 7 1.06 12.82 -11.54
N ILE A 8 0.41 11.67 -11.35
CA ILE A 8 -1.04 11.65 -11.11
C ILE A 8 -1.34 12.26 -9.74
N ALA A 9 -0.57 11.90 -8.71
CA ALA A 9 -0.76 12.40 -7.34
C ALA A 9 -0.60 13.93 -7.19
N LYS A 10 0.12 14.60 -8.11
CA LYS A 10 0.18 16.08 -8.16
C LYS A 10 -1.20 16.74 -8.33
N GLN A 11 -2.17 16.01 -8.86
CA GLN A 11 -3.55 16.47 -9.05
C GLN A 11 -4.43 16.23 -7.81
N TYR A 12 -3.93 15.53 -6.79
CA TYR A 12 -4.66 15.21 -5.56
C TYR A 12 -4.13 16.01 -4.39
N GLU A 13 -4.92 16.95 -3.87
CA GLU A 13 -4.49 17.91 -2.84
C GLU A 13 -3.79 17.25 -1.62
N PRO A 14 -4.27 16.12 -1.05
CA PRO A 14 -3.61 15.48 0.09
C PRO A 14 -2.23 14.89 -0.22
N LEU A 15 -1.93 14.61 -1.49
CA LEU A 15 -0.69 13.96 -1.92
C LEU A 15 0.24 14.88 -2.71
N LYS A 16 -0.22 16.08 -3.06
CA LYS A 16 0.46 17.02 -3.96
C LYS A 16 1.83 17.45 -3.47
N GLU A 17 1.97 17.81 -2.19
CA GLU A 17 3.26 18.18 -1.61
C GLU A 17 4.26 17.02 -1.69
N LEU A 18 3.81 15.83 -1.30
CA LEU A 18 4.62 14.62 -1.32
C LEU A 18 5.00 14.18 -2.75
N ALA A 19 4.09 14.38 -3.70
CA ALA A 19 4.29 14.09 -5.12
C ALA A 19 5.31 15.03 -5.77
N ASN A 20 5.33 16.30 -5.37
CA ASN A 20 6.28 17.30 -5.86
C ASN A 20 7.68 17.19 -5.23
N ASN A 21 7.83 16.44 -4.14
CA ASN A 21 9.14 16.18 -3.55
C ASN A 21 9.92 15.17 -4.40
N GLU A 22 10.88 15.64 -5.19
CA GLU A 22 11.73 14.80 -6.06
C GLU A 22 12.51 13.74 -5.27
N GLY A 23 13.02 14.10 -4.08
CA GLY A 23 13.77 13.20 -3.20
C GLY A 23 12.92 12.14 -2.51
N PHE A 24 11.59 12.24 -2.56
CA PHE A 24 10.72 11.28 -1.90
C PHE A 24 10.57 9.97 -2.70
N ASN A 25 11.06 8.86 -2.18
CA ASN A 25 10.74 7.54 -2.74
C ASN A 25 9.46 7.02 -2.08
N ILE A 26 8.41 6.73 -2.86
CA ILE A 26 7.11 6.25 -2.35
C ILE A 26 7.21 4.90 -1.60
N PHE A 27 8.30 4.16 -1.81
CA PHE A 27 8.60 2.89 -1.15
C PHE A 27 9.76 3.00 -0.15
N TYR A 28 10.23 4.21 0.16
CA TYR A 28 11.30 4.46 1.14
C TYR A 28 12.61 3.70 0.87
N GLY A 29 12.89 3.37 -0.39
CA GLY A 29 14.08 2.60 -0.78
C GLY A 29 13.96 1.09 -0.55
N ALA A 30 12.76 0.57 -0.26
CA ALA A 30 12.54 -0.86 -0.12
C ALA A 30 12.91 -1.62 -1.42
N PRO A 31 13.65 -2.74 -1.32
CA PRO A 31 14.06 -3.53 -2.49
C PRO A 31 12.92 -4.37 -3.07
N THR A 32 11.82 -4.56 -2.34
CA THR A 32 10.70 -5.41 -2.78
C THR A 32 9.37 -4.73 -2.47
N VAL A 33 8.43 -4.84 -3.40
CA VAL A 33 7.05 -4.37 -3.23
C VAL A 33 6.11 -5.50 -3.64
N ILE A 34 5.19 -5.86 -2.74
CA ILE A 34 4.08 -6.77 -3.04
C ILE A 34 2.86 -5.91 -3.33
N LEU A 35 2.20 -6.13 -4.45
CA LEU A 35 0.92 -5.53 -4.77
C LEU A 35 -0.18 -6.56 -4.49
N VAL A 36 -1.16 -6.19 -3.67
CA VAL A 36 -2.29 -7.05 -3.31
C VAL A 36 -3.48 -6.64 -4.17
N SER A 37 -3.91 -7.54 -5.03
CA SER A 37 -5.07 -7.37 -5.90
C SER A 37 -6.19 -8.34 -5.56
N GLY A 38 -7.42 -7.90 -5.75
CA GLY A 38 -8.62 -8.70 -5.51
C GLY A 38 -9.47 -8.79 -6.77
N LYS A 39 -10.28 -9.85 -6.87
CA LYS A 39 -11.21 -10.09 -7.97
C LYS A 39 -12.47 -9.25 -7.82
N GLU A 40 -12.69 -8.33 -8.75
CA GLU A 40 -13.89 -7.49 -8.80
C GLU A 40 -15.18 -8.34 -8.73
N GLY A 41 -16.16 -7.88 -7.95
CA GLY A 41 -17.42 -8.58 -7.71
C GLY A 41 -17.45 -9.48 -6.47
N ALA A 42 -16.34 -9.66 -5.74
CA ALA A 42 -16.36 -10.28 -4.43
C ALA A 42 -16.99 -9.36 -3.36
N ILE A 43 -17.73 -9.94 -2.41
CA ILE A 43 -18.56 -9.21 -1.44
C ILE A 43 -17.72 -8.34 -0.48
N ALA A 44 -16.61 -8.87 0.02
CA ALA A 44 -15.80 -8.23 1.07
C ALA A 44 -14.37 -7.93 0.61
N ILE A 45 -14.18 -7.68 -0.68
CA ILE A 45 -12.87 -7.60 -1.33
C ILE A 45 -11.85 -6.67 -0.65
N GLU A 46 -12.30 -5.51 -0.17
CA GLU A 46 -11.45 -4.56 0.54
C GLU A 46 -10.97 -5.13 1.87
N SER A 47 -11.85 -5.81 2.60
CA SER A 47 -11.53 -6.47 3.88
C SER A 47 -10.61 -7.66 3.67
N ASP A 48 -10.84 -8.46 2.62
CA ASP A 48 -10.01 -9.61 2.28
C ASP A 48 -8.58 -9.17 1.93
N CYS A 49 -8.44 -8.17 1.06
CA CYS A 49 -7.14 -7.61 0.70
C CYS A 49 -6.45 -6.96 1.90
N ALA A 50 -7.21 -6.28 2.77
CA ALA A 50 -6.68 -5.66 3.97
C ALA A 50 -6.17 -6.69 4.98
N ALA A 51 -6.93 -7.77 5.21
CA ALA A 51 -6.53 -8.86 6.09
C ALA A 51 -5.29 -9.58 5.55
N ALA A 52 -5.23 -9.88 4.25
CA ALA A 52 -4.06 -10.46 3.60
C ALA A 52 -2.82 -9.55 3.77
N THR A 53 -3.00 -8.25 3.58
CA THR A 53 -1.94 -7.25 3.74
C THR A 53 -1.45 -7.20 5.19
N GLN A 54 -2.36 -7.13 6.16
CA GLN A 54 -2.00 -7.13 7.58
C GLN A 54 -1.24 -8.41 7.99
N ASN A 55 -1.64 -9.56 7.46
CA ASN A 55 -0.92 -10.82 7.69
C ASN A 55 0.51 -10.77 7.13
N MET A 56 0.72 -10.19 5.94
CA MET A 56 2.07 -10.00 5.39
C MET A 56 2.94 -9.10 6.26
N LEU A 57 2.38 -8.01 6.82
CA LEU A 57 3.11 -7.09 7.70
C LEU A 57 3.57 -7.79 8.98
N LEU A 58 2.66 -8.56 9.61
CA LEU A 58 2.96 -9.33 10.83
C LEU A 58 3.97 -10.45 10.56
N ALA A 59 3.84 -11.15 9.43
CA ALA A 59 4.77 -12.19 9.03
C ALA A 59 6.17 -11.62 8.73
N ALA A 60 6.26 -10.47 8.06
CA ALA A 60 7.54 -9.80 7.82
C ALA A 60 8.23 -9.43 9.14
N GLU A 61 7.49 -8.86 10.10
CA GLU A 61 8.03 -8.51 11.42
C GLU A 61 8.53 -9.75 12.16
N SER A 62 7.78 -10.85 12.14
CA SER A 62 8.13 -12.07 12.89
C SER A 62 9.41 -12.76 12.39
N ILE A 63 9.81 -12.49 11.15
CA ILE A 63 11.05 -13.00 10.54
C ILE A 63 12.16 -11.93 10.42
N GLY A 64 12.00 -10.79 11.11
CA GLY A 64 13.03 -9.74 11.18
C GLY A 64 13.10 -8.80 9.98
N LEU A 65 12.10 -8.81 9.08
CA LEU A 65 12.00 -7.85 7.98
C LEU A 65 11.26 -6.57 8.41
N GLY A 66 11.61 -5.46 7.79
CA GLY A 66 10.83 -4.23 7.80
C GLY A 66 9.71 -4.29 6.76
N SER A 67 8.54 -3.78 7.11
CA SER A 67 7.40 -3.70 6.21
C SER A 67 6.62 -2.40 6.36
N CYS A 68 6.02 -1.92 5.27
CA CYS A 68 5.18 -0.73 5.28
C CYS A 68 4.00 -0.88 4.30
N TRP A 69 2.78 -0.62 4.77
CA TRP A 69 1.60 -0.53 3.91
C TRP A 69 1.63 0.79 3.12
N ILE A 70 1.74 0.70 1.80
CA ILE A 70 1.81 1.86 0.91
C ILE A 70 0.52 2.00 0.10
N GLY A 71 -0.28 3.02 0.41
CA GLY A 71 -1.45 3.39 -0.40
C GLY A 71 -1.11 4.24 -1.63
N PHE A 72 0.00 4.98 -1.59
CA PHE A 72 0.34 5.98 -2.62
C PHE A 72 0.43 5.39 -4.04
N VAL A 73 1.03 4.19 -4.18
CA VAL A 73 1.20 3.55 -5.49
C VAL A 73 -0.13 3.25 -6.19
N LEU A 74 -1.22 3.08 -5.44
CA LEU A 74 -2.53 2.74 -6.00
C LEU A 74 -3.07 3.84 -6.92
N VAL A 75 -2.64 5.09 -6.71
CA VAL A 75 -2.97 6.24 -7.57
C VAL A 75 -2.52 6.01 -9.03
N ALA A 76 -1.46 5.22 -9.25
CA ALA A 76 -0.99 4.86 -10.59
C ALA A 76 -2.03 4.11 -11.45
N PHE A 77 -3.02 3.49 -10.82
CA PHE A 77 -4.06 2.70 -11.49
C PHE A 77 -5.35 3.48 -11.73
N ASN A 78 -5.38 4.79 -11.41
CA ASN A 78 -6.54 5.67 -11.61
C ASN A 78 -6.41 6.53 -12.88
N ASN A 79 -5.87 5.97 -13.97
CA ASN A 79 -5.69 6.69 -15.24
C ASN A 79 -5.91 5.78 -16.46
N SER A 80 -5.80 6.35 -17.66
CA SER A 80 -5.96 5.62 -18.93
C SER A 80 -4.89 4.53 -19.17
N LYS A 81 -3.73 4.63 -18.52
CA LYS A 81 -2.63 3.64 -18.60
C LYS A 81 -2.79 2.48 -17.62
N ALA A 82 -3.79 2.51 -16.73
CA ALA A 82 -3.98 1.48 -15.70
C ALA A 82 -3.97 0.07 -16.29
N LYS A 83 -4.70 -0.17 -17.40
CA LYS A 83 -4.73 -1.48 -18.08
C LYS A 83 -3.35 -1.97 -18.53
N GLU A 84 -2.49 -1.06 -18.99
CA GLU A 84 -1.12 -1.38 -19.37
C GLU A 84 -0.30 -1.81 -18.15
N TYR A 85 -0.45 -1.12 -17.02
CA TYR A 85 0.24 -1.48 -15.78
C TYR A 85 -0.21 -2.81 -15.21
N LEU A 86 -1.53 -3.07 -15.17
CA LEU A 86 -2.07 -4.35 -14.74
C LEU A 86 -1.47 -5.50 -15.56
N LYS A 87 -1.44 -5.35 -16.89
CA LYS A 87 -0.84 -6.33 -17.80
C LYS A 87 0.67 -6.52 -17.55
N LYS A 88 1.42 -5.42 -17.43
CA LYS A 88 2.87 -5.46 -17.18
C LYS A 88 3.23 -6.12 -15.85
N LEU A 89 2.37 -5.97 -14.84
CA LEU A 89 2.54 -6.54 -13.51
C LEU A 89 1.97 -7.96 -13.40
N GLY A 90 1.43 -8.52 -14.48
CA GLY A 90 0.85 -9.87 -14.48
C GLY A 90 -0.43 -10.00 -13.65
N ILE A 91 -1.14 -8.89 -13.41
CA ILE A 91 -2.39 -8.91 -12.66
C ILE A 91 -3.49 -9.50 -13.55
N PRO A 92 -4.21 -10.54 -13.09
CA PRO A 92 -5.21 -11.22 -13.91
C PRO A 92 -6.35 -10.29 -14.34
N GLU A 93 -7.03 -10.65 -15.42
CA GLU A 93 -8.26 -9.96 -15.84
C GLU A 93 -9.33 -10.04 -14.75
N GLY A 94 -10.05 -8.93 -14.55
CA GLY A 94 -11.05 -8.80 -13.49
C GLY A 94 -10.45 -8.60 -12.09
N TYR A 95 -9.13 -8.43 -11.97
CA TYR A 95 -8.50 -8.06 -10.69
C TYR A 95 -8.07 -6.60 -10.67
N LYS A 96 -8.17 -5.99 -9.49
CA LYS A 96 -7.73 -4.60 -9.23
C LYS A 96 -6.81 -4.55 -8.01
N PRO A 97 -5.78 -3.70 -8.00
CA PRO A 97 -4.97 -3.44 -6.80
C PRO A 97 -5.76 -2.73 -5.69
N TYR A 98 -5.64 -3.23 -4.46
CA TYR A 98 -6.28 -2.66 -3.26
C TYR A 98 -5.28 -2.22 -2.19
N ALA A 99 -4.10 -2.84 -2.15
CA ALA A 99 -3.05 -2.50 -1.20
C ALA A 99 -1.68 -2.80 -1.79
N SER A 100 -0.64 -2.27 -1.15
CA SER A 100 0.74 -2.69 -1.43
C SER A 100 1.57 -2.69 -0.16
N VAL A 101 2.58 -3.56 -0.13
CA VAL A 101 3.52 -3.69 0.98
C VAL A 101 4.93 -3.50 0.44
N ALA A 102 5.62 -2.48 0.95
CA ALA A 102 7.06 -2.36 0.79
C ALA A 102 7.76 -3.26 1.82
N LEU A 103 8.75 -4.05 1.38
CA LEU A 103 9.50 -5.02 2.19
C LEU A 103 11.00 -4.85 2.01
N GLY A 104 11.75 -5.01 3.10
CA GLY A 104 13.20 -4.99 3.09
C GLY A 104 13.80 -5.22 4.48
N TYR A 105 15.12 -5.11 4.59
CA TYR A 105 15.77 -5.07 5.90
C TYR A 105 15.71 -3.66 6.48
N LYS A 106 15.38 -3.56 7.77
CA LYS A 106 15.26 -2.29 8.48
C LYS A 106 16.62 -1.59 8.53
N ASN A 107 16.69 -0.33 8.09
CA ASN A 107 17.89 0.51 8.22
C ASN A 107 17.87 1.40 9.47
N THR A 108 16.75 1.40 10.20
CA THR A 108 16.52 2.20 11.40
C THR A 108 15.76 1.38 12.43
N GLU A 109 15.81 1.78 13.69
CA GLU A 109 14.97 1.19 14.73
C GLU A 109 13.48 1.43 14.41
N SER A 110 12.64 0.47 14.84
CA SER A 110 11.19 0.61 14.74
C SER A 110 10.72 1.78 15.62
N PRO A 111 9.85 2.66 15.11
CA PRO A 111 9.32 3.76 15.92
C PRO A 111 8.50 3.21 17.08
N LYS A 112 8.46 3.98 18.18
CA LYS A 112 7.59 3.66 19.32
C LYS A 112 6.13 3.65 18.87
N ALA A 113 5.39 2.61 19.22
CA ALA A 113 3.97 2.50 18.91
C ALA A 113 3.19 3.69 19.50
N SER A 114 2.26 4.25 18.71
CA SER A 114 1.36 5.30 19.17
C SER A 114 0.50 4.83 20.35
N PRO A 115 0.16 5.72 21.30
CA PRO A 115 -0.75 5.38 22.40
C PRO A 115 -2.10 4.86 21.87
N ARG A 116 -2.68 3.87 22.56
CA ARG A 116 -4.02 3.39 22.24
C ARG A 116 -5.04 4.51 22.50
N LYS A 117 -5.99 4.71 21.57
CA LYS A 117 -7.07 5.67 21.75
C LYS A 117 -8.02 5.17 22.85
N PRO A 118 -8.24 5.93 23.96
CA PRO A 118 -9.21 5.53 24.97
C PRO A 118 -10.64 5.66 24.44
N ASN A 119 -11.59 4.98 25.08
CA ASN A 119 -13.05 5.14 24.85
C ASN A 119 -13.55 4.81 23.43
N VAL A 120 -12.91 3.85 22.73
CA VAL A 120 -13.34 3.37 21.39
C VAL A 120 -13.88 1.94 21.39
N ILE A 121 -14.02 1.31 22.56
CA ILE A 121 -14.52 -0.06 22.72
C ILE A 121 -15.79 -0.01 23.57
N ASN A 122 -16.88 -0.52 23.02
CA ASN A 122 -18.16 -0.66 23.73
C ASN A 122 -18.45 -2.13 23.97
N TYR A 123 -18.95 -2.45 25.16
CA TYR A 123 -19.37 -3.80 25.53
C TYR A 123 -20.89 -3.82 25.66
N ILE A 124 -21.54 -4.75 24.97
CA ILE A 124 -22.94 -5.09 25.18
C ILE A 124 -22.92 -6.48 25.84
N LYS A 125 -23.58 -6.61 26.99
CA LYS A 125 -23.74 -7.87 27.72
C LYS A 125 -25.14 -8.42 27.52
#